data_AF-A0A087XHX9-F1
#
_entry.id   AF-A0A087XHX9-F1
#
_cell.length_a   1.000
_cell.length_b   1.000
_cell.length_c   1.000
_cell.angle_alpha   90.00
_cell.angle_beta   90.00
_cell.angle_gamma   90.00
#
_symmetry.space_group_name_H-M   'P 1'
#
loop_
_entity.id
_entity.type
_entity.pdbx_description
1 polymer ?
#
loop_
_entity_poly.entity_id
_entity_poly.type
_entity_poly.pdbx_seq_one_letter_code
_entity_poly.pdbx_strand_id
1 'polypeptide(L)'
;QHPLVFFDLETTGLGQHCEIIQLAAVSGGHSLNLYVVPRCRIERAAARVTGFKVRGQRLYLDRRLVFTNSLREVVVSFIAFLQMLGRPLVVGHNIRHFDCPLLARALDELDLRAQFEGSVLGCVDTLPLARELLRDRGLQSFGQENLVRELLGINYKAHDALEDVRALKTLFGFLQPTAEVVHRHMFTLDTLDSKPTVP
;
A
#
# COMPACT_ATOMS: atom_id res chain seq x y z
N GLN A 1 18.95 -4.73 -10.65
CA GLN A 1 18.00 -4.42 -9.57
C GLN A 1 16.60 -4.67 -10.10
N HIS A 2 15.74 -5.34 -9.34
CA HIS A 2 14.35 -5.55 -9.77
C HIS A 2 13.57 -4.22 -9.67
N PRO A 3 12.62 -3.95 -10.58
CA PRO A 3 11.77 -2.77 -10.46
C PRO A 3 11.00 -2.80 -9.14
N LEU A 4 10.85 -1.64 -8.51
CA LEU A 4 10.09 -1.47 -7.27
C LEU A 4 8.76 -0.80 -7.60
N VAL A 5 7.67 -1.34 -7.08
CA VAL A 5 6.34 -0.71 -7.12
C VAL A 5 5.91 -0.42 -5.70
N PHE A 6 5.81 0.87 -5.36
CA PHE A 6 5.28 1.30 -4.08
C PHE A 6 3.76 1.35 -4.18
N PHE A 7 3.04 0.71 -3.26
CA PHE A 7 1.58 0.71 -3.25
C PHE A 7 1.02 0.95 -1.85
N ASP A 8 -0.22 1.43 -1.80
CA ASP A 8 -0.96 1.73 -0.58
C ASP A 8 -2.47 1.65 -0.86
N LEU A 9 -3.25 1.33 0.17
CA LEU A 9 -4.71 1.25 0.12
C LEU A 9 -5.36 2.21 1.12
N GLU A 10 -6.32 3.01 0.65
CA GLU A 10 -7.31 3.61 1.55
C GLU A 10 -8.51 2.68 1.68
N THR A 11 -9.04 2.56 2.90
CA THR A 11 -10.08 1.59 3.22
C THR A 11 -11.25 2.21 3.97
N THR A 12 -12.35 1.46 4.10
CA THR A 12 -13.52 1.89 4.88
C THR A 12 -13.29 1.92 6.40
N GLY A 13 -12.18 1.37 6.89
CA GLY A 13 -11.91 1.18 8.31
C GLY A 13 -10.74 0.25 8.58
N LEU A 14 -10.50 -0.09 9.84
CA LEU A 14 -9.41 -1.00 10.24
C LEU A 14 -9.89 -2.43 10.57
N GLY A 15 -11.19 -2.66 10.58
CA GLY A 15 -11.78 -3.96 10.94
C GLY A 15 -11.63 -5.03 9.86
N GLN A 16 -11.85 -6.29 10.23
CA GLN A 16 -11.75 -7.45 9.31
C GLN A 16 -12.68 -7.37 8.09
N HIS A 17 -13.75 -6.57 8.17
CA HIS A 17 -14.72 -6.38 7.09
C HIS A 17 -14.55 -5.04 6.36
N CYS A 18 -13.45 -4.32 6.58
CA CYS A 18 -13.16 -3.11 5.81
C CYS A 18 -13.00 -3.45 4.33
N GLU A 19 -13.30 -2.50 3.44
CA GLU A 19 -13.21 -2.66 1.99
C GLU A 19 -12.27 -1.59 1.41
N ILE A 20 -11.68 -1.89 0.25
CA ILE A 20 -10.80 -0.97 -0.49
C ILE A 20 -11.65 0.18 -1.05
N ILE A 21 -11.18 1.41 -0.84
CA ILE A 21 -11.74 2.65 -1.41
C ILE A 21 -10.80 3.23 -2.46
N GLN A 22 -9.50 3.22 -2.21
CA GLN A 22 -8.47 3.70 -3.13
C GLN A 22 -7.35 2.67 -3.20
N LEU A 23 -6.82 2.44 -4.40
CA LEU A 23 -5.56 1.75 -4.62
C LEU A 23 -4.66 2.68 -5.42
N ALA A 24 -3.49 2.99 -4.85
CA ALA A 24 -2.46 3.73 -5.56
C ALA A 24 -1.19 2.90 -5.69
N ALA A 25 -0.47 3.09 -6.80
CA ALA A 25 0.83 2.50 -7.00
C ALA A 25 1.75 3.43 -7.81
N VAL A 26 3.04 3.48 -7.48
CA VAL A 26 4.05 4.26 -8.22
C VAL A 26 5.33 3.48 -8.48
N SER A 27 5.92 3.67 -9.65
CA SER A 27 7.23 3.14 -10.01
C SER A 27 7.88 4.01 -11.08
N GLY A 28 9.10 4.47 -10.84
CA GLY A 28 9.76 5.41 -11.77
C GLY A 28 8.87 6.64 -12.03
N GLY A 29 8.56 6.92 -13.30
CA GLY A 29 7.62 7.97 -13.73
C GLY A 29 6.17 7.51 -13.89
N HIS A 30 5.86 6.23 -13.63
CA HIS A 30 4.52 5.66 -13.77
C HIS A 30 3.74 5.73 -12.46
N SER A 31 2.43 5.98 -12.56
CA SER A 31 1.50 5.96 -11.43
C SER A 31 0.16 5.34 -11.81
N LEU A 32 -0.41 4.59 -10.89
CA LEU A 32 -1.80 4.12 -10.88
C LEU A 32 -2.50 4.75 -9.68
N ASN A 33 -3.73 5.25 -9.87
CA ASN A 33 -4.54 5.79 -8.79
C ASN A 33 -6.01 5.56 -9.12
N LEU A 34 -6.62 4.57 -8.49
CA LEU A 34 -7.98 4.12 -8.79
C LEU A 34 -8.84 4.09 -7.54
N TYR A 35 -10.12 4.36 -7.71
CA TYR A 35 -11.10 4.41 -6.64
C TYR A 35 -12.22 3.39 -6.85
N VAL A 36 -12.78 2.91 -5.75
CA VAL A 36 -13.92 1.98 -5.69
C VAL A 36 -14.99 2.56 -4.78
N VAL A 37 -16.26 2.48 -5.17
CA VAL A 37 -17.36 2.74 -4.22
C VAL A 37 -17.49 1.51 -3.33
N PRO A 38 -17.23 1.60 -2.01
CA PRO A 38 -17.38 0.45 -1.13
C PRO A 38 -18.87 0.07 -0.99
N ARG A 39 -19.11 -1.22 -0.78
CA ARG A 39 -20.43 -1.79 -0.46
C ARG A 39 -20.78 -1.55 1.01
N CYS A 40 -19.77 -1.52 1.89
CA CYS A 40 -19.96 -1.24 3.31
C CYS A 40 -19.82 0.25 3.65
N ARG A 41 -20.30 0.62 4.84
CA ARG A 41 -20.22 2.00 5.32
C ARG A 41 -18.76 2.35 5.67
N ILE A 42 -18.31 3.52 5.22
CA ILE A 42 -17.05 4.12 5.69
C ILE A 42 -17.20 4.49 7.18
N GLU A 43 -16.34 3.94 8.01
CA GLU A 43 -16.25 4.27 9.43
C GLU A 43 -15.99 5.76 9.64
N ARG A 44 -16.52 6.32 10.73
CA ARG A 44 -16.36 7.76 11.01
C ARG A 44 -14.89 8.17 11.17
N ALA A 45 -14.06 7.28 11.72
CA ALA A 45 -12.63 7.53 11.88
C ALA A 45 -11.93 7.56 10.52
N ALA A 46 -12.15 6.55 9.67
CA ALA A 46 -11.62 6.50 8.31
C ALA A 46 -12.05 7.72 7.49
N ALA A 47 -13.36 8.03 7.44
CA ALA A 47 -13.88 9.17 6.70
C ALA A 47 -13.30 10.54 7.16
N ARG A 48 -12.86 10.63 8.43
CA ARG A 48 -12.27 11.85 8.99
C ARG A 48 -10.82 12.03 8.54
N VAL A 49 -10.05 10.95 8.44
CA VAL A 49 -8.63 11.03 8.06
C VAL A 49 -8.46 11.04 6.55
N THR A 50 -9.23 10.24 5.81
CA THR A 50 -9.11 10.13 4.34
C THR A 50 -9.95 11.17 3.58
N GLY A 51 -10.96 11.75 4.22
CA GLY A 51 -11.90 12.68 3.57
C GLY A 51 -12.94 12.00 2.66
N PHE A 52 -12.95 10.66 2.56
CA PHE A 52 -13.92 9.93 1.73
C PHE A 52 -15.32 9.90 2.31
N LYS A 53 -16.32 10.06 1.44
CA LYS A 53 -17.75 9.92 1.76
C LYS A 53 -18.51 9.30 0.59
N VAL A 54 -19.44 8.40 0.89
CA VAL A 54 -20.41 7.88 -0.10
C VAL A 54 -21.72 8.64 0.01
N ARG A 55 -22.26 9.12 -1.11
CA ARG A 55 -23.60 9.73 -1.22
C ARG A 55 -24.28 9.26 -2.50
N GLY A 56 -25.45 8.62 -2.39
CA GLY A 56 -26.22 8.15 -3.55
C GLY A 56 -25.38 7.25 -4.47
N GLN A 57 -24.68 6.27 -3.90
CA GLN A 57 -23.78 5.33 -4.61
C GLN A 57 -22.59 5.98 -5.33
N ARG A 58 -22.28 7.25 -5.04
CA ARG A 58 -21.11 7.95 -5.57
C ARG A 58 -20.10 8.22 -4.46
N LEU A 59 -18.82 8.06 -4.77
CA LEU A 59 -17.72 8.38 -3.87
C LEU A 59 -17.29 9.84 -4.03
N TYR A 60 -17.05 10.50 -2.90
CA TYR A 60 -16.55 11.87 -2.84
C TYR A 60 -15.29 11.92 -1.99
N LEU A 61 -14.27 12.63 -2.47
CA LEU A 61 -13.08 13.00 -1.71
C LEU A 61 -13.14 14.50 -1.44
N ASP A 62 -13.15 14.93 -0.18
CA ASP A 62 -13.20 16.35 0.20
C ASP A 62 -14.31 17.15 -0.52
N ARG A 63 -15.50 16.53 -0.62
CA ARG A 63 -16.71 17.04 -1.30
C ARG A 63 -16.65 17.06 -2.84
N ARG A 64 -15.56 16.61 -3.45
CA ARG A 64 -15.43 16.46 -4.90
C ARG A 64 -15.80 15.04 -5.31
N LEU A 65 -16.62 14.92 -6.35
CA LEU A 65 -16.96 13.62 -6.95
C LEU A 65 -15.69 13.03 -7.58
N VAL A 66 -15.38 11.77 -7.28
CA VAL A 66 -14.28 11.03 -7.90
C VAL A 66 -14.84 9.94 -8.83
N PHE A 67 -14.15 9.70 -9.94
CA PHE A 67 -14.48 8.59 -10.83
C PHE A 67 -14.08 7.28 -10.17
N THR A 68 -14.98 6.30 -10.22
CA THR A 68 -14.79 5.01 -9.57
C THR A 68 -14.91 3.89 -10.59
N ASN A 69 -14.25 2.78 -10.27
CA ASN A 69 -14.29 1.54 -11.03
C ASN A 69 -14.88 0.44 -10.15
N SER A 70 -15.21 -0.69 -10.74
CA SER A 70 -15.46 -1.93 -9.99
C SER A 70 -14.18 -2.42 -9.32
N LEU A 71 -14.32 -3.21 -8.24
CA LEU A 71 -13.16 -3.84 -7.58
C LEU A 71 -12.34 -4.68 -8.57
N ARG A 72 -13.01 -5.43 -9.48
CA ARG A 72 -12.34 -6.22 -10.51
C ARG A 72 -11.48 -5.37 -11.42
N GLU A 73 -11.99 -4.25 -11.94
CA GLU A 73 -11.23 -3.34 -12.80
C GLU A 73 -10.01 -2.77 -12.08
N VAL A 74 -10.14 -2.41 -10.80
CA VAL A 74 -9.02 -1.92 -9.99
C VAL A 74 -7.92 -2.97 -9.84
N VAL A 75 -8.29 -4.19 -9.43
CA VAL A 75 -7.33 -5.27 -9.21
C VAL A 75 -6.67 -5.72 -10.52
N VAL A 76 -7.44 -5.86 -11.61
CA VAL A 76 -6.90 -6.18 -12.94
C VAL A 76 -5.94 -5.09 -13.43
N SER A 77 -6.29 -3.81 -13.24
CA SER A 77 -5.41 -2.69 -13.62
C SER A 77 -4.12 -2.69 -12.81
N PHE A 78 -4.19 -3.03 -11.53
CA PHE A 78 -3.00 -3.16 -10.69
C PHE A 78 -2.11 -4.31 -11.16
N ILE A 79 -2.66 -5.49 -11.43
CA ILE A 79 -1.91 -6.62 -12.00
C ILE A 79 -1.27 -6.24 -13.34
N ALA A 80 -2.00 -5.59 -14.24
CA ALA A 80 -1.45 -5.13 -15.52
C ALA A 80 -0.31 -4.13 -15.35
N PHE A 81 -0.42 -3.21 -14.37
CA PHE A 81 0.65 -2.29 -14.00
C PHE A 81 1.92 -3.02 -13.53
N LEU A 82 1.77 -4.09 -12.75
CA LEU A 82 2.89 -4.93 -12.30
C LEU A 82 3.52 -5.72 -13.47
N GLN A 83 2.70 -6.27 -14.36
CA GLN A 83 3.16 -7.02 -15.53
C GLN A 83 3.94 -6.14 -16.52
N MET A 84 3.47 -4.92 -16.76
CA MET A 84 4.19 -3.92 -17.57
C MET A 84 5.61 -3.67 -17.05
N LEU A 85 5.83 -3.82 -15.74
CA LEU A 85 7.10 -3.61 -15.07
C LEU A 85 7.94 -4.88 -14.90
N GLY A 86 7.53 -6.01 -15.50
CA GLY A 86 8.36 -7.22 -15.59
C GLY A 86 8.58 -7.92 -14.24
N ARG A 87 7.50 -8.14 -13.49
CA ARG A 87 7.52 -8.81 -12.16
C ARG A 87 8.31 -8.04 -11.11
N PRO A 88 7.82 -6.87 -10.67
CA PRO A 88 8.49 -6.05 -9.66
C PRO A 88 8.44 -6.67 -8.25
N LEU A 89 9.22 -6.08 -7.33
CA LEU A 89 8.92 -6.16 -5.90
C LEU A 89 7.85 -5.13 -5.56
N VAL A 90 6.82 -5.57 -4.86
CA VAL A 90 5.77 -4.70 -4.33
C VAL A 90 6.20 -4.22 -2.94
N VAL A 91 6.22 -2.92 -2.72
CA VAL A 91 6.75 -2.29 -1.52
C VAL A 91 5.66 -1.43 -0.89
N GLY A 92 5.55 -1.45 0.43
CA GLY A 92 4.59 -0.63 1.14
C GLY A 92 4.93 -0.51 2.61
N HIS A 93 4.17 0.26 3.37
CA HIS A 93 4.45 0.50 4.78
C HIS A 93 3.40 -0.15 5.68
N ASN A 94 3.82 -1.10 6.52
CA ASN A 94 2.92 -1.95 7.32
C ASN A 94 1.97 -2.84 6.49
N ILE A 95 2.30 -3.05 5.22
CA ILE A 95 1.45 -3.76 4.27
C ILE A 95 1.27 -5.24 4.62
N ARG A 96 2.23 -5.87 5.32
CA ARG A 96 2.10 -7.29 5.68
C ARG A 96 0.92 -7.52 6.64
N HIS A 97 0.65 -6.55 7.50
CA HIS A 97 -0.38 -6.64 8.52
C HIS A 97 -1.71 -5.99 8.12
N PHE A 98 -1.75 -5.22 7.03
CA PHE A 98 -2.95 -4.48 6.65
C PHE A 98 -3.31 -4.63 5.16
N ASP A 99 -2.53 -4.01 4.27
CA ASP A 99 -2.86 -3.92 2.86
C ASP A 99 -2.84 -5.28 2.14
N CYS A 100 -1.82 -6.09 2.39
CA CYS A 100 -1.67 -7.39 1.73
C CYS A 100 -2.76 -8.39 2.13
N PRO A 101 -3.16 -8.53 3.41
CA PRO A 101 -4.34 -9.32 3.78
C PRO A 101 -5.62 -8.87 3.07
N LEU A 102 -5.83 -7.55 2.95
CA LEU A 102 -7.01 -7.00 2.28
C LEU A 102 -6.97 -7.24 0.75
N LEU A 103 -5.80 -7.06 0.14
CA LEU A 103 -5.54 -7.36 -1.27
C LEU A 103 -5.70 -8.85 -1.56
N ALA A 104 -5.17 -9.73 -0.72
CA ALA A 104 -5.31 -11.19 -0.85
C ALA A 104 -6.78 -11.60 -0.85
N ARG A 105 -7.58 -11.07 0.07
CA ARG A 105 -9.02 -11.32 0.08
C ARG A 105 -9.72 -10.85 -1.19
N ALA A 106 -9.36 -9.68 -1.72
CA ALA A 106 -9.90 -9.17 -2.98
C ALA A 106 -9.47 -10.04 -4.19
N LEU A 107 -8.23 -10.53 -4.20
CA LEU A 107 -7.72 -11.44 -5.21
C LEU A 107 -8.46 -12.79 -5.18
N ASP A 108 -8.70 -13.33 -3.99
CA ASP A 108 -9.44 -14.58 -3.79
C ASP A 108 -10.91 -14.44 -4.20
N GLU A 109 -11.58 -13.33 -3.83
CA GLU A 109 -12.96 -13.03 -4.25
C GLU A 109 -13.11 -12.97 -5.78
N LEU A 110 -12.06 -12.57 -6.48
CA LEU A 110 -12.07 -12.33 -7.93
C LEU A 110 -11.46 -13.46 -8.77
N ASP A 111 -10.91 -14.49 -8.13
CA ASP A 111 -10.12 -15.56 -8.76
C ASP A 111 -8.89 -15.04 -9.54
N LEU A 112 -8.17 -14.09 -8.93
CA LEU A 112 -7.01 -13.39 -9.54
C LEU A 112 -5.68 -13.63 -8.81
N ARG A 113 -5.68 -14.44 -7.74
CA ARG A 113 -4.49 -14.66 -6.90
C ARG A 113 -3.30 -15.20 -7.67
N ALA A 114 -3.48 -16.29 -8.42
CA ALA A 114 -2.41 -16.89 -9.22
C ALA A 114 -1.85 -15.90 -10.26
N GLN A 115 -2.70 -15.06 -10.84
CA GLN A 115 -2.27 -14.04 -11.80
C GLN A 115 -1.42 -12.96 -11.12
N PHE A 116 -1.82 -12.51 -9.93
CA PHE A 116 -1.05 -11.55 -9.13
C PHE A 116 0.32 -12.13 -8.73
N GLU A 117 0.34 -13.35 -8.18
CA GLU A 117 1.57 -14.01 -7.73
C GLU A 117 2.55 -14.25 -8.89
N GLY A 118 2.04 -14.60 -10.07
CA GLY A 118 2.84 -14.68 -11.29
C GLY A 118 3.38 -13.32 -11.78
N SER A 119 2.78 -12.21 -11.34
CA SER A 119 3.11 -10.84 -11.76
C SER A 119 4.05 -10.11 -10.80
N VAL A 120 4.52 -10.74 -9.72
CA VAL A 120 5.44 -10.15 -8.74
C VAL A 120 6.58 -11.10 -8.40
N LEU A 121 7.65 -10.56 -7.80
CA LEU A 121 8.69 -11.37 -7.15
C LEU A 121 8.40 -11.62 -5.67
N GLY A 122 7.62 -10.74 -5.07
CA GLY A 122 7.32 -10.74 -3.65
C GLY A 122 6.91 -9.35 -3.18
N CYS A 123 6.59 -9.27 -1.90
CA CYS A 123 6.23 -8.05 -1.19
C CYS A 123 7.33 -7.68 -0.19
N VAL A 124 7.50 -6.39 0.12
CA VAL A 124 8.44 -5.88 1.13
C VAL A 124 7.70 -4.93 2.05
N ASP A 125 7.69 -5.24 3.34
CA ASP A 125 7.13 -4.35 4.36
C ASP A 125 8.22 -3.41 4.89
N THR A 126 8.04 -2.12 4.64
CA THR A 126 9.02 -1.10 5.02
C THR A 126 8.97 -0.73 6.50
N LEU A 127 7.92 -1.08 7.24
CA LEU A 127 7.86 -0.80 8.68
C LEU A 127 8.92 -1.57 9.49
N PRO A 128 8.99 -2.92 9.45
CA PRO A 128 10.06 -3.66 10.12
C PRO A 128 11.44 -3.36 9.52
N LEU A 129 11.53 -3.12 8.20
CA LEU A 129 12.77 -2.71 7.54
C LEU A 129 13.30 -1.38 8.10
N ALA A 130 12.45 -0.37 8.24
CA ALA A 130 12.84 0.92 8.80
C ALA A 130 13.26 0.79 10.26
N ARG A 131 12.59 -0.06 11.04
CA ARG A 131 12.98 -0.38 12.43
C ARG A 131 14.38 -0.98 12.51
N GLU A 132 14.74 -1.88 11.62
CA GLU A 132 16.10 -2.45 11.57
C GLU A 132 17.14 -1.37 11.25
N LEU A 133 16.93 -0.60 10.18
CA LEU A 133 17.89 0.39 9.70
C LEU A 133 18.10 1.57 10.65
N LEU A 134 17.07 1.95 11.40
CA LEU A 134 17.08 3.14 12.24
C LEU A 134 17.05 2.81 13.74
N ARG A 135 17.33 1.56 14.12
CA ARG A 135 17.31 1.11 15.52
C ARG A 135 18.15 2.00 16.45
N ASP A 136 19.26 2.53 15.95
CA ASP A 136 20.23 3.34 16.70
C ASP A 136 19.93 4.85 16.66
N ARG A 137 18.82 5.27 16.03
CA ARG A 137 18.46 6.69 15.83
C ARG A 137 17.57 7.27 16.94
N GLY A 138 17.13 6.48 17.91
CA GLY A 138 16.31 6.95 19.04
C GLY A 138 14.91 7.46 18.66
N LEU A 139 14.38 7.07 17.50
CA LEU A 139 13.07 7.49 17.02
C LEU A 139 11.94 6.92 17.90
N GLN A 140 10.96 7.78 18.23
CA GLN A 140 9.82 7.40 19.06
C GLN A 140 8.68 6.73 18.28
N SER A 141 8.62 6.97 16.96
CA SER A 141 7.59 6.41 16.08
C SER A 141 8.18 6.05 14.73
N PHE A 142 7.70 4.93 14.19
CA PHE A 142 8.08 4.43 12.87
C PHE A 142 6.93 4.52 11.86
N GLY A 143 5.85 5.24 12.19
CA GLY A 143 4.80 5.50 11.20
C GLY A 143 5.36 6.32 10.05
N GLN A 144 4.91 6.02 8.83
CA GLN A 144 5.41 6.65 7.59
C GLN A 144 5.44 8.18 7.67
N GLU A 145 4.36 8.82 8.09
CA GLU A 145 4.31 10.28 8.23
C GLU A 145 5.41 10.81 9.17
N ASN A 146 5.62 10.14 10.30
CA ASN A 146 6.69 10.51 11.23
C ASN A 146 8.07 10.31 10.59
N LEU A 147 8.32 9.18 9.92
CA LEU A 147 9.60 8.94 9.26
C LEU A 147 9.89 9.97 8.16
N VAL A 148 8.89 10.30 7.34
CA VAL A 148 9.00 11.30 6.28
C VAL A 148 9.29 12.68 6.89
N ARG A 149 8.59 13.06 7.95
CA ARG A 149 8.83 14.34 8.63
C ARG A 149 10.22 14.41 9.27
N GLU A 150 10.58 13.43 10.10
CA GLU A 150 11.82 13.45 10.89
C GLU A 150 13.08 13.30 10.01
N LEU A 151 13.00 12.52 8.93
CA LEU A 151 14.17 12.22 8.10
C LEU A 151 14.29 13.10 6.85
N LEU A 152 13.16 13.54 6.29
CA LEU A 152 13.15 14.32 5.05
C LEU A 152 12.74 15.78 5.27
N GLY A 153 12.19 16.14 6.44
CA GLY A 153 11.64 17.47 6.68
C GLY A 153 10.40 17.79 5.85
N ILE A 154 9.72 16.76 5.32
CA ILE A 154 8.56 16.90 4.44
C ILE A 154 7.29 16.64 5.23
N ASN A 155 6.30 17.53 5.06
CA ASN A 155 4.91 17.24 5.40
C ASN A 155 4.15 17.00 4.09
N TYR A 156 3.28 16.00 4.07
CA TYR A 156 2.48 15.67 2.89
C TYR A 156 1.04 15.37 3.31
N LYS A 157 0.12 15.26 2.34
CA LYS A 157 -1.26 14.87 2.60
C LYS A 157 -1.30 13.37 2.89
N ALA A 158 -1.04 12.98 4.14
CA ALA A 158 -1.23 11.61 4.59
C ALA A 158 -2.71 11.22 4.51
N HIS A 159 -2.97 9.92 4.32
CA HIS A 159 -4.30 9.36 4.09
C HIS A 159 -4.88 9.74 2.71
N ASP A 160 -3.99 9.89 1.74
CA ASP A 160 -4.26 9.81 0.32
C ASP A 160 -3.26 8.84 -0.27
N ALA A 161 -3.70 7.62 -0.63
CA ALA A 161 -2.81 6.54 -1.03
C ALA A 161 -1.79 6.96 -2.10
N LEU A 162 -2.13 7.89 -3.01
CA LEU A 162 -1.17 8.34 -4.04
C LEU A 162 -0.05 9.20 -3.45
N GLU A 163 -0.37 10.06 -2.50
CA GLU A 163 0.62 10.88 -1.80
C GLU A 163 1.44 10.03 -0.83
N ASP A 164 0.82 9.07 -0.15
CA ASP A 164 1.49 8.09 0.70
C ASP A 164 2.55 7.29 -0.07
N VAL A 165 2.23 6.74 -1.24
CA VAL A 165 3.23 5.96 -2.01
C VAL A 165 4.33 6.83 -2.62
N ARG A 166 4.06 8.11 -2.93
CA ARG A 166 5.08 9.07 -3.38
C ARG A 166 6.05 9.43 -2.26
N ALA A 167 5.51 9.68 -1.06
CA ALA A 167 6.30 9.91 0.13
C ALA A 167 7.13 8.68 0.49
N LEU A 168 6.53 7.48 0.45
CA LEU A 168 7.22 6.23 0.72
C LEU A 168 8.35 5.94 -0.27
N LYS A 169 8.12 6.16 -1.57
CA LYS A 169 9.17 6.03 -2.59
C LYS A 169 10.37 6.93 -2.28
N THR A 170 10.11 8.17 -1.85
CA THR A 170 11.15 9.13 -1.47
C THR A 170 11.88 8.68 -0.21
N LEU A 171 11.14 8.26 0.82
CA LEU A 171 11.69 7.71 2.06
C LEU A 171 12.57 6.48 1.81
N PHE A 172 12.11 5.53 1.00
CA PHE A 172 12.88 4.33 0.66
C PHE A 172 14.17 4.67 -0.07
N GLY A 173 14.13 5.66 -0.97
CA GLY A 173 15.32 6.18 -1.64
C GLY A 173 16.30 6.88 -0.70
N PHE A 174 15.82 7.51 0.37
CA PHE A 174 16.66 8.10 1.42
C PHE A 174 17.26 7.03 2.35
N LEU A 175 16.49 6.00 2.71
CA LEU A 175 16.95 4.92 3.59
C LEU A 175 18.03 4.05 2.94
N GLN A 176 18.02 3.93 1.60
CA GLN A 176 18.98 3.15 0.82
C GLN A 176 19.25 1.74 1.40
N PRO A 177 18.20 0.91 1.63
CA PRO A 177 18.40 -0.43 2.16
C PRO A 177 19.29 -1.27 1.23
N THR A 178 20.20 -2.05 1.81
CA THR A 178 20.98 -3.02 1.05
C THR A 178 20.07 -4.13 0.53
N ALA A 179 20.48 -4.83 -0.54
CA ALA A 179 19.73 -5.97 -1.07
C ALA A 179 19.50 -7.07 -0.02
N GLU A 180 20.46 -7.26 0.90
CA GLU A 180 20.34 -8.21 2.01
C GLU A 180 19.23 -7.81 2.99
N VAL A 181 19.17 -6.53 3.38
CA VAL A 181 18.10 -6.01 4.25
C VAL A 181 16.75 -6.16 3.56
N VAL A 182 16.64 -5.77 2.28
CA VAL A 182 15.40 -5.95 1.52
C VAL A 182 14.97 -7.42 1.53
N HIS A 183 15.89 -8.34 1.26
CA HIS A 183 15.60 -9.77 1.23
C HIS A 183 15.09 -10.32 2.57
N ARG A 184 15.65 -9.87 3.71
CA ARG A 184 15.16 -10.27 5.05
C ARG A 184 13.71 -9.87 5.31
N HIS A 185 13.26 -8.75 4.75
CA HIS A 185 11.91 -8.22 4.93
C HIS A 185 10.95 -8.57 3.77
N MET A 186 11.38 -9.45 2.86
CA MET A 186 10.53 -9.97 1.79
C MET A 186 9.55 -11.02 2.31
N PHE A 187 8.36 -11.05 1.72
CA PHE A 187 7.34 -12.07 1.95
C PHE A 187 6.50 -12.30 0.68
N THR A 188 5.65 -13.31 0.73
CA THR A 188 4.64 -13.63 -0.31
C THR A 188 3.25 -13.67 0.34
N LEU A 189 2.18 -13.63 -0.46
CA LEU A 189 0.83 -13.73 0.09
C LEU A 189 0.59 -15.05 0.84
N ASP A 190 1.28 -16.12 0.46
CA ASP A 190 1.23 -17.42 1.15
C ASP A 190 1.90 -17.43 2.52
N THR A 191 2.82 -16.49 2.77
CA THR A 191 3.58 -16.40 4.02
C THR A 191 3.06 -15.30 4.96
N LEU A 192 1.88 -14.73 4.68
CA LEU A 192 1.25 -13.68 5.50
C LEU A 192 1.10 -14.12 6.97
N ASP A 193 0.65 -15.35 7.21
CA ASP A 193 0.42 -15.90 8.57
C ASP A 193 1.69 -16.45 9.23
N SER A 194 2.79 -16.56 8.47
CA SER A 194 4.06 -17.01 9.02
C SER A 194 4.70 -15.87 9.81
N LYS A 195 5.23 -16.14 11.01
CA LYS A 195 6.06 -15.15 11.71
C LYS A 195 7.28 -14.82 10.84
N PRO A 196 7.73 -13.54 10.78
CA PRO A 196 9.01 -13.24 10.19
C PRO A 196 10.08 -14.08 10.90
N THR A 197 10.83 -14.85 10.12
CA THR A 197 12.05 -15.51 10.61
C THR A 197 13.06 -14.41 10.90
N VAL A 198 13.09 -13.95 12.14
CA VAL A 198 14.18 -13.13 12.65
C VAL A 198 15.28 -14.09 13.10
N PRO A 199 16.52 -13.99 12.59
CA PRO A 199 17.66 -14.67 13.20
C PRO A 199 18.00 -14.08 14.58
#